data_AF-A0A094GB22-F1
#
_entry.id   AF-A0A094GB22-F1
#
_cell.length_a   1.000
_cell.length_b   1.000
_cell.length_c   1.000
_cell.angle_alpha   90.00
_cell.angle_beta   90.00
_cell.angle_gamma   90.00
#
_symmetry.space_group_name_H-M   'P 1'
#
loop_
_entity.id
_entity.type
_entity.pdbx_description
1 polymer ?
#
loop_
_entity_poly.entity_id
_entity_poly.type
_entity_poly.pdbx_seq_one_letter_code
_entity_poly.pdbx_strand_id
1 'polypeptide(L)'
;MADPLSATASIIAVLQLSSTVLRYLVDVKEASGDRKSLIHEISSTCGILSTLNETVVDARVSDESWSATIRLLKDPNGPLNVLTTTLQSLETTLKDLALATGIRKAVDSLRWPFKQSEVDKILRVIERQKSTLSLALDNNHIALSQEIRNNTEAIRDEVVGLLQELAAA
;
A
#
# COMPACT_ATOMS: atom_id res chain seq x y z
N MET A 1 -8.57 18.99 6.91
CA MET A 1 -8.38 18.56 5.51
C MET A 1 -7.02 17.88 5.40
N ALA A 2 -6.98 16.58 5.09
CA ALA A 2 -5.73 15.96 4.66
C ALA A 2 -5.36 16.56 3.29
N ASP A 3 -4.09 16.90 3.06
CA ASP A 3 -3.64 17.33 1.73
C ASP A 3 -3.50 16.09 0.84
N PRO A 4 -4.38 15.87 -0.16
CA PRO A 4 -4.34 14.69 -1.02
C PRO A 4 -3.01 14.60 -1.77
N LEU A 5 -2.41 15.74 -2.15
CA LEU A 5 -1.12 15.77 -2.84
C LEU A 5 -0.02 15.20 -1.97
N SER A 6 0.02 15.58 -0.70
CA SER A 6 0.99 15.06 0.26
C SER A 6 0.81 13.55 0.51
N ALA A 7 -0.44 13.04 0.47
CA ALA A 7 -0.71 11.61 0.58
C ALA A 7 -0.25 10.82 -0.65
N THR A 8 -0.65 11.26 -1.84
CA THR A 8 -0.19 10.73 -3.13
C THR A 8 1.33 10.69 -3.21
N ALA A 9 2.02 11.78 -2.84
CA ALA A 9 3.48 11.82 -2.82
C ALA A 9 4.10 10.76 -1.89
N SER A 10 3.51 10.54 -0.72
CA SER A 10 3.99 9.53 0.24
C SER A 10 3.81 8.12 -0.31
N ILE A 11 2.67 7.83 -0.94
CA ILE A 11 2.38 6.52 -1.53
C ILE A 11 3.32 6.24 -2.71
N ILE A 12 3.52 7.23 -3.59
CA ILE A 12 4.45 7.14 -4.72
C ILE A 12 5.88 6.91 -4.24
N ALA A 13 6.31 7.60 -3.18
CA ALA A 13 7.64 7.39 -2.61
C ALA A 13 7.85 5.94 -2.14
N VAL A 14 6.84 5.35 -1.47
CA VAL A 14 6.89 3.93 -1.06
C VAL A 14 6.91 3.02 -2.28
N LEU A 15 6.11 3.27 -3.31
CA LEU A 15 6.10 2.49 -4.56
C LEU A 15 7.46 2.51 -5.29
N GLN A 16 8.09 3.68 -5.36
CA GLN A 16 9.42 3.85 -5.96
C GLN A 16 10.48 3.08 -5.17
N LEU A 17 10.45 3.19 -3.84
CA LEU A 17 11.37 2.48 -2.96
C LEU A 17 11.19 0.95 -3.07
N SER A 18 9.96 0.46 -3.05
CA SER A 18 9.65 -0.96 -3.29
C SER A 18 10.19 -1.44 -4.63
N SER A 19 10.04 -0.66 -5.69
CA SER A 19 10.57 -0.98 -7.03
C SER A 19 12.09 -1.08 -7.04
N THR A 20 12.78 -0.21 -6.31
CA THR A 20 14.24 -0.28 -6.15
C THR A 20 14.66 -1.54 -5.38
N VAL A 21 13.99 -1.85 -4.27
CA VAL A 21 14.25 -3.08 -3.49
C VAL A 21 14.02 -4.33 -4.33
N LEU A 22 12.91 -4.39 -5.08
CA LEU A 22 12.59 -5.51 -5.97
C LEU A 22 13.69 -5.71 -7.03
N ARG A 23 14.22 -4.64 -7.61
CA ARG A 23 15.34 -4.72 -8.56
C ARG A 23 16.56 -5.38 -7.94
N TYR A 24 16.97 -4.91 -6.75
CA TYR A 24 18.09 -5.51 -6.04
C TYR A 24 17.83 -6.99 -5.69
N LEU A 25 16.62 -7.34 -5.24
CA LEU A 25 16.26 -8.72 -4.93
C LEU A 25 16.32 -9.62 -6.16
N VAL A 26 15.96 -9.14 -7.35
CA VAL A 26 16.05 -9.91 -8.60
C VAL A 26 17.52 -10.15 -8.99
N ASP A 27 18.41 -9.21 -8.71
CA ASP A 27 19.84 -9.30 -9.07
C ASP A 27 20.63 -10.27 -8.16
N VAL A 28 20.14 -10.59 -6.95
CA VAL A 28 20.76 -11.55 -6.02
C VAL A 28 20.43 -12.99 -6.42
N LYS A 29 21.45 -13.82 -6.69
CA LYS A 29 21.24 -15.19 -7.22
C LYS A 29 20.95 -16.27 -6.17
N GLU A 30 21.40 -16.13 -4.92
CA GLU A 30 21.24 -17.13 -3.83
C GLU A 30 19.90 -17.03 -3.06
N ALA A 31 19.69 -17.95 -2.10
CA ALA A 31 18.56 -17.98 -1.16
C ALA A 31 17.17 -17.84 -1.80
N SER A 32 16.90 -18.71 -2.79
CA SER A 32 15.72 -18.59 -3.63
C SER A 32 14.37 -18.62 -2.88
N GLY A 33 14.29 -19.22 -1.69
CA GLY A 33 13.08 -19.23 -0.86
C GLY A 33 12.77 -17.85 -0.28
N ASP A 34 13.59 -17.41 0.67
CA ASP A 34 13.51 -16.10 1.32
C ASP A 34 13.37 -14.94 0.32
N ARG A 35 14.17 -14.97 -0.76
CA ARG A 35 14.11 -13.99 -1.84
C ARG A 35 12.76 -13.98 -2.54
N LYS A 36 12.22 -15.15 -2.90
CA LYS A 36 10.91 -15.24 -3.56
C LYS A 36 9.79 -14.76 -2.64
N SER A 37 9.85 -15.09 -1.35
CA SER A 37 8.88 -14.64 -0.37
C SER A 37 8.87 -13.11 -0.26
N LEU A 38 10.06 -12.49 -0.15
CA LEU A 38 10.17 -11.02 -0.13
C LEU A 38 9.68 -10.37 -1.43
N ILE A 39 10.07 -10.91 -2.60
CA ILE A 39 9.59 -10.41 -3.90
C ILE A 39 8.07 -10.49 -3.97
N HIS A 40 7.49 -11.62 -3.59
CA HIS A 40 6.05 -11.82 -3.61
C HIS A 40 5.32 -10.83 -2.70
N GLU A 41 5.78 -10.72 -1.46
CA GLU A 41 5.11 -9.89 -0.45
C GLU A 41 5.24 -8.39 -0.76
N ILE A 42 6.40 -7.94 -1.22
CA ILE A 42 6.60 -6.54 -1.66
C ILE A 42 5.75 -6.25 -2.90
N SER A 43 5.69 -7.17 -3.87
CA SER A 43 4.86 -6.99 -5.08
C SER A 43 3.37 -6.94 -4.75
N SER A 44 2.90 -7.81 -3.84
CA SER A 44 1.53 -7.78 -3.33
C SER A 44 1.22 -6.45 -2.63
N THR A 45 2.17 -5.94 -1.83
CA THR A 45 2.04 -4.63 -1.18
C THR A 45 1.99 -3.48 -2.20
N CYS A 46 2.78 -3.53 -3.27
CA CYS A 46 2.70 -2.55 -4.37
C CYS A 46 1.31 -2.53 -5.01
N GLY A 47 0.66 -3.68 -5.19
CA GLY A 47 -0.73 -3.74 -5.68
C GLY A 47 -1.69 -2.94 -4.81
N ILE A 48 -1.63 -3.15 -3.49
CA ILE A 48 -2.46 -2.42 -2.51
C ILE A 48 -2.14 -0.92 -2.52
N LEU A 49 -0.87 -0.55 -2.58
CA LEU A 49 -0.45 0.85 -2.65
C LEU A 49 -0.92 1.55 -3.93
N SER A 50 -0.92 0.86 -5.07
CA SER A 50 -1.46 1.41 -6.32
C SER A 50 -2.97 1.67 -6.23
N THR A 51 -3.74 0.72 -5.70
CA THR A 51 -5.18 0.91 -5.47
C THR A 51 -5.46 2.05 -4.48
N LEU A 52 -4.64 2.17 -3.43
CA LEU A 52 -4.72 3.29 -2.51
C LEU A 52 -4.44 4.63 -3.19
N ASN A 53 -3.43 4.69 -4.06
CA ASN A 53 -3.10 5.88 -4.81
C ASN A 53 -4.24 6.31 -5.75
N GLU A 54 -4.81 5.36 -6.49
CA GLU A 54 -5.98 5.61 -7.35
C GLU A 54 -7.16 6.15 -6.54
N THR A 55 -7.45 5.52 -5.39
CA THR A 55 -8.55 5.95 -4.50
C THR A 55 -8.33 7.36 -3.95
N VAL A 56 -7.09 7.74 -3.61
CA VAL A 56 -6.76 9.09 -3.14
C VAL A 56 -6.86 10.13 -4.27
N VAL A 57 -6.43 9.78 -5.49
CA VAL A 57 -6.48 10.67 -6.65
C VAL A 57 -7.93 10.88 -7.13
N ASP A 58 -8.74 9.83 -7.14
CA ASP A 58 -10.13 9.85 -7.62
C ASP A 58 -11.12 10.43 -6.61
N ALA A 59 -10.71 10.73 -5.38
CA ALA A 59 -11.54 11.35 -4.35
C ALA A 59 -11.97 12.77 -4.77
N ARG A 60 -13.03 12.86 -5.60
CA ARG A 60 -13.60 14.12 -6.13
C ARG A 60 -14.33 14.93 -5.07
N VAL A 61 -14.73 14.30 -3.97
CA VAL A 61 -15.25 14.94 -2.76
C VAL A 61 -14.69 14.14 -1.60
N SER A 62 -13.74 14.71 -0.84
CA SER A 62 -13.21 14.01 0.32
C SER A 62 -14.29 13.94 1.39
N ASP A 63 -14.87 12.76 1.58
CA ASP A 63 -15.47 12.40 2.86
C ASP A 63 -14.44 12.71 3.98
N GLU A 64 -14.89 13.36 5.05
CA GLU A 64 -14.01 13.71 6.18
C GLU A 64 -13.48 12.43 6.83
N SER A 65 -14.23 11.32 6.79
CA SER A 65 -13.77 10.03 7.33
C SER A 65 -12.62 9.43 6.50
N TRP A 66 -12.68 9.55 5.17
CA TRP A 66 -11.57 9.14 4.31
C TRP A 66 -10.35 10.03 4.50
N SER A 67 -10.55 11.35 4.59
CA SER A 67 -9.48 12.30 4.94
C SER A 67 -8.79 11.94 6.26
N ALA A 68 -9.56 11.60 7.31
CA ALA A 68 -9.02 11.19 8.60
C ALA A 68 -8.22 9.88 8.50
N THR A 69 -8.73 8.90 7.74
CA THR A 69 -8.04 7.63 7.48
C THR A 69 -6.70 7.88 6.80
N ILE A 70 -6.66 8.70 5.74
CA ILE A 70 -5.42 9.05 5.04
C ILE A 70 -4.39 9.71 5.96
N ARG A 71 -4.80 10.52 6.94
CA ARG A 71 -3.87 11.09 7.93
C ARG A 71 -3.24 9.98 8.78
N LEU A 72 -4.04 9.05 9.29
CA LEU A 72 -3.55 7.91 10.07
C LEU A 72 -2.61 7.00 9.27
N LEU A 73 -2.85 6.83 7.97
CA LEU A 73 -1.95 6.03 7.12
C LEU A 73 -0.54 6.64 7.02
N LYS A 74 -0.46 7.97 7.09
CA LYS A 74 0.76 8.78 6.96
C LYS A 74 1.41 9.15 8.29
N ASP A 75 0.77 8.84 9.41
CA ASP A 75 1.29 9.16 10.72
C ASP A 75 2.72 8.58 10.88
N PRO A 76 3.55 9.15 11.77
CA PRO A 76 4.91 8.64 12.00
C PRO A 76 4.97 7.15 12.37
N ASN A 77 3.90 6.62 12.98
CA ASN A 77 3.77 5.18 13.28
C ASN A 77 2.78 4.46 12.35
N GLY A 78 2.30 5.17 11.32
CA GLY A 78 1.36 4.67 10.32
C GLY A 78 2.02 3.73 9.32
N PRO A 79 1.20 2.94 8.60
CA PRO A 79 1.67 1.90 7.69
C PRO A 79 2.62 2.43 6.60
N LEU A 80 2.40 3.63 6.06
CA LEU A 80 3.27 4.17 5.00
C LEU A 80 4.69 4.46 5.52
N ASN A 81 4.81 5.00 6.73
CA ASN A 81 6.12 5.28 7.33
C ASN A 81 6.83 4.00 7.78
N VAL A 82 6.09 3.04 8.33
CA VAL A 82 6.64 1.72 8.72
C VAL A 82 7.14 0.96 7.50
N LEU A 83 6.39 0.97 6.39
CA LEU A 83 6.84 0.40 5.12
C LEU A 83 8.08 1.12 4.59
N THR A 84 8.08 2.46 4.60
CA THR A 84 9.24 3.26 4.14
C THR A 84 10.51 2.88 4.88
N THR A 85 10.48 2.88 6.21
CA THR A 85 11.65 2.56 7.05
C THR A 85 12.11 1.12 6.88
N THR A 86 11.17 0.17 6.78
CA THR A 86 11.48 -1.26 6.55
C THR A 86 12.13 -1.48 5.19
N LEU A 87 11.58 -0.87 4.13
CA LEU A 87 12.11 -0.98 2.77
C LEU A 87 13.46 -0.26 2.61
N GLN A 88 13.68 0.88 3.27
CA GLN A 88 14.98 1.56 3.30
C GLN A 88 16.07 0.70 3.94
N SER A 89 15.73 -0.04 5.00
CA SER A 89 16.65 -0.98 5.63
C SER A 89 17.03 -2.13 4.69
N LEU A 90 16.05 -2.66 3.93
CA LEU A 90 16.30 -3.66 2.90
C LEU A 90 17.17 -3.09 1.78
N GLU A 91 16.82 -1.92 1.25
CA GLU A 91 17.54 -1.24 0.18
C GLU A 91 19.01 -1.02 0.57
N THR A 92 19.26 -0.48 1.77
CA THR A 92 20.63 -0.21 2.25
C THR A 92 21.45 -1.49 2.30
N THR A 93 20.91 -2.56 2.90
CA THR A 93 21.62 -3.83 3.04
C THR A 93 21.91 -4.48 1.68
N LEU A 94 20.94 -4.43 0.77
CA LEU A 94 21.07 -5.00 -0.57
C LEU A 94 22.02 -4.16 -1.47
N LYS A 95 22.00 -2.84 -1.33
CA LYS A 95 22.88 -1.93 -2.05
C LYS A 95 24.34 -2.07 -1.60
N ASP A 96 24.57 -2.21 -0.30
CA ASP A 96 25.91 -2.45 0.25
C ASP A 96 26.51 -3.77 -0.28
N LEU A 97 25.67 -4.81 -0.38
CA LEU A 97 26.04 -6.06 -1.04
C LEU A 97 26.40 -5.83 -2.53
N ALA A 98 25.57 -5.09 -3.27
CA ALA A 98 25.81 -4.80 -4.68
C ALA A 98 27.13 -4.02 -4.91
N LEU A 99 27.43 -3.02 -4.08
CA LEU A 99 28.66 -2.22 -4.18
C LEU A 99 29.92 -3.05 -3.84
N ALA A 100 29.84 -3.94 -2.86
CA ALA A 100 30.93 -4.85 -2.51
C ALA A 100 31.30 -5.80 -3.68
N THR A 101 30.36 -6.07 -4.60
CA THR A 101 30.62 -6.93 -5.77
C THR A 101 31.50 -6.26 -6.84
N GLY A 102 31.50 -4.92 -6.92
CA GLY A 102 32.23 -4.14 -7.93
C GLY A 102 33.74 -3.98 -7.65
N ILE A 103 34.17 -4.18 -6.40
CA ILE A 103 35.57 -4.04 -5.97
C ILE A 103 36.11 -5.43 -5.61
N ARG A 104 36.54 -6.20 -6.63
CA ARG A 104 37.28 -7.48 -6.54
C ARG A 104 36.95 -8.36 -5.31
N LYS A 105 35.96 -9.26 -5.43
CA LYS A 105 35.92 -10.59 -4.76
C LYS A 105 34.76 -11.44 -5.29
N ALA A 106 34.97 -12.01 -6.47
CA ALA A 106 33.98 -12.76 -7.25
C ALA A 106 33.66 -14.19 -6.74
N VAL A 107 33.66 -14.44 -5.42
CA VAL A 107 33.24 -15.75 -4.87
C VAL A 107 32.30 -15.62 -3.66
N ASP A 108 32.43 -14.55 -2.85
CA ASP A 108 31.55 -14.32 -1.69
C ASP A 108 30.34 -13.41 -2.01
N SER A 109 30.38 -12.70 -3.13
CA SER A 109 29.43 -11.65 -3.54
C SER A 109 28.05 -12.17 -3.99
N LEU A 110 27.78 -13.45 -3.75
CA LEU A 110 26.51 -14.12 -4.01
C LEU A 110 25.77 -14.44 -2.72
N ARG A 111 26.41 -14.31 -1.54
CA ARG A 111 25.79 -14.71 -0.27
C ARG A 111 24.62 -13.80 0.07
N TRP A 112 23.46 -14.41 0.25
CA TRP A 112 22.28 -13.79 0.84
C TRP A 112 22.66 -13.06 2.13
N PRO A 113 22.38 -11.75 2.26
CA PRO A 113 22.93 -10.94 3.34
C PRO A 113 22.11 -11.04 4.64
N PHE A 114 20.98 -11.73 4.62
CA PHE A 114 20.06 -11.82 5.75
C PHE A 114 20.08 -13.22 6.39
N LYS A 115 19.85 -13.27 7.69
CA LYS A 115 19.46 -14.49 8.38
C LYS A 115 17.98 -14.76 8.14
N GLN A 116 17.58 -16.03 8.15
CA GLN A 116 16.18 -16.42 8.03
C GLN A 116 15.28 -15.69 9.04
N SER A 117 15.71 -15.56 10.30
CA SER A 117 14.95 -14.83 11.33
C SER A 117 14.74 -13.35 11.02
N GLU A 118 15.68 -12.73 10.29
CA GLU A 118 15.56 -11.33 9.87
C GLU A 118 14.56 -11.21 8.72
N VAL A 119 14.62 -12.11 7.74
CA VAL A 119 13.64 -12.20 6.64
C VAL A 119 12.24 -12.42 7.20
N ASP A 120 12.07 -13.37 8.13
CA ASP A 120 10.77 -13.65 8.76
C ASP A 120 10.22 -12.43 9.49
N LYS A 121 11.08 -11.67 10.18
CA LYS A 121 10.68 -10.43 10.85
C LYS A 121 10.23 -9.37 9.85
N ILE A 122 10.98 -9.21 8.75
CA ILE A 122 10.68 -8.24 7.70
C ILE A 122 9.36 -8.59 7.00
N LEU A 123 9.16 -9.86 6.62
CA LEU A 123 7.92 -10.34 6.02
C LEU A 123 6.72 -10.04 6.93
N ARG A 124 6.79 -10.42 8.22
CA ARG A 124 5.72 -10.14 9.18
C ARG A 124 5.39 -8.65 9.29
N VAL A 125 6.38 -7.78 9.23
CA VAL A 125 6.15 -6.32 9.28
C VAL A 125 5.42 -5.86 8.02
N ILE A 126 5.90 -6.25 6.83
CA ILE A 126 5.30 -5.86 5.54
C ILE A 126 3.88 -6.41 5.44
N GLU A 127 3.67 -7.70 5.73
CA GLU A 127 2.35 -8.34 5.73
C GLU A 127 1.36 -7.59 6.63
N ARG A 128 1.77 -7.26 7.86
CA ARG A 128 0.91 -6.52 8.80
C ARG A 128 0.54 -5.14 8.28
N GLN A 129 1.49 -4.41 7.69
CA GLN A 129 1.18 -3.08 7.13
C GLN A 129 0.31 -3.19 5.88
N LYS A 130 0.56 -4.17 5.00
CA LYS A 130 -0.29 -4.48 3.85
C LYS A 130 -1.73 -4.75 4.29
N SER A 131 -1.95 -5.61 5.29
CA SER A 131 -3.29 -5.87 5.84
C SER A 131 -3.94 -4.60 6.41
N THR A 132 -3.17 -3.72 7.05
CA THR A 132 -3.68 -2.45 7.58
C THR A 132 -4.13 -1.52 6.44
N LEU A 133 -3.35 -1.44 5.35
CA LEU A 133 -3.72 -0.66 4.17
C LEU A 133 -4.95 -1.24 3.45
N SER A 134 -5.04 -2.57 3.33
CA SER A 134 -6.21 -3.25 2.77
C SER A 134 -7.47 -2.95 3.59
N LEU A 135 -7.41 -3.03 4.92
CA LEU A 135 -8.54 -2.69 5.78
C LEU A 135 -9.00 -1.24 5.63
N ALA A 136 -8.07 -0.31 5.41
CA ALA A 136 -8.42 1.09 5.16
C ALA A 136 -9.20 1.24 3.84
N LEU A 137 -8.77 0.55 2.78
CA LEU A 137 -9.49 0.49 1.51
C LEU A 137 -10.87 -0.15 1.66
N ASP A 138 -10.96 -1.28 2.34
CA ASP A 138 -12.22 -1.99 2.57
C ASP A 138 -13.22 -1.10 3.33
N ASN A 139 -12.78 -0.41 4.38
CA ASN A 139 -13.61 0.53 5.12
C ASN A 139 -14.13 1.67 4.24
N ASN A 140 -13.27 2.22 3.36
CA ASN A 140 -13.68 3.25 2.40
C ASN A 140 -14.73 2.70 1.40
N HIS A 141 -14.53 1.48 0.90
CA HIS A 141 -15.50 0.83 0.01
C HIS A 141 -16.84 0.55 0.70
N ILE A 142 -16.83 0.16 1.98
CA ILE A 142 -18.05 -0.02 2.78
C ILE A 142 -18.78 1.33 2.93
N ALA A 143 -18.07 2.40 3.26
CA ALA A 143 -18.66 3.74 3.38
C ALA A 143 -19.33 4.19 2.07
N LEU A 144 -18.62 4.05 0.94
CA LEU A 144 -19.16 4.35 -0.39
C LEU A 144 -20.39 3.48 -0.72
N SER A 145 -20.35 2.18 -0.38
CA SER A 145 -21.49 1.28 -0.61
C SER A 145 -22.72 1.67 0.21
N GLN A 146 -22.53 2.16 1.44
CA GLN A 146 -23.61 2.67 2.28
C GLN A 146 -24.20 3.95 1.68
N GLU A 147 -23.36 4.87 1.19
CA GLU A 147 -23.82 6.10 0.54
C GLU A 147 -24.63 5.81 -0.74
N ILE A 148 -24.15 4.89 -1.59
CA ILE A 148 -24.88 4.44 -2.80
C ILE A 148 -26.24 3.87 -2.42
N ARG A 149 -26.31 3.02 -1.38
CA ARG A 149 -27.57 2.44 -0.91
C ARG A 149 -28.53 3.53 -0.45
N ASN A 150 -28.08 4.46 0.37
CA ASN A 150 -28.91 5.56 0.88
C ASN A 150 -29.45 6.44 -0.28
N ASN A 151 -28.59 6.77 -1.26
CA ASN A 151 -29.02 7.52 -2.44
C ASN A 151 -30.05 6.75 -3.29
N THR A 152 -29.87 5.43 -3.42
CA THR A 152 -30.82 4.57 -4.13
C THR A 152 -32.18 4.50 -3.42
N GLU A 153 -32.18 4.44 -2.08
CA GLU A 153 -33.40 4.47 -1.26
C GLU A 153 -34.11 5.82 -1.40
N ALA A 154 -33.38 6.93 -1.34
CA ALA A 154 -33.95 8.27 -1.54
C ALA A 154 -34.61 8.42 -2.92
N ILE A 155 -33.93 8.01 -3.99
CA ILE A 155 -34.49 8.04 -5.36
C ILE A 155 -35.75 7.18 -5.45
N ARG A 156 -35.74 5.98 -4.88
CA ARG A 156 -36.93 5.10 -4.86
C ARG A 156 -38.10 5.80 -4.18
N ASP A 157 -37.87 6.40 -3.03
CA ASP A 157 -38.92 7.03 -2.22
C ASP A 157 -39.48 8.27 -2.95
N GLU A 158 -38.65 9.06 -3.62
CA GLU A 158 -39.07 10.16 -4.50
C GLU A 158 -39.94 9.67 -5.67
N VAL A 159 -39.52 8.61 -6.36
CA VAL A 159 -40.28 8.02 -7.48
C VAL A 159 -41.65 7.51 -6.99
N VAL A 160 -41.70 6.85 -5.84
CA VAL A 160 -42.96 6.38 -5.24
C VAL A 160 -43.87 7.57 -4.91
N GLY A 161 -43.33 8.64 -4.34
CA GLY A 161 -44.08 9.86 -4.06
C GLY A 161 -44.71 10.47 -5.31
N LEU A 162 -43.93 10.62 -6.39
CA LEU A 162 -44.42 11.16 -7.66
C LEU A 162 -45.53 10.30 -8.29
N LEU A 163 -45.41 8.97 -8.19
CA LEU A 163 -46.46 8.07 -8.69
C LEU A 163 -47.76 8.20 -7.89
N GLN A 164 -47.67 8.41 -6.58
CA GLN A 164 -48.84 8.62 -5.72
C GLN A 164 -49.52 9.97 -6.02
N GLU A 165 -48.74 11.03 -6.22
CA GLU A 165 -49.26 12.35 -6.63
C GLU A 165 -49.98 12.28 -7.98
N LEU A 166 -49.40 11.59 -8.96
CA LEU A 166 -50.00 11.41 -10.28
C LEU A 166 -51.31 10.59 -10.21
N ALA A 167 -51.39 9.59 -9.34
CA ALA A 167 -52.60 8.78 -9.16
C ALA A 167 -53.73 9.53 -8.44
N ALA A 168 -53.41 10.61 -7.73
CA ALA A 168 -54.37 11.44 -7.00
C ALA A 168 -54.90 12.63 -7.81
N ALA A 169 -54.33 12.90 -8.99
CA ALA A 169 -54.73 13.97 -9.92
C ALA A 169 -55.73 13.47 -10.98
#